data_AF-A0A0W0VFF9-F1
#
_entry.id   AF-A0A0W0VFF9-F1
#
_cell.length_a   1.000
_cell.length_b   1.000
_cell.length_c   1.000
_cell.angle_alpha   90.00
_cell.angle_beta   90.00
_cell.angle_gamma   90.00
#
_symmetry.space_group_name_H-M   'P 1'
#
loop_
_entity.id
_entity.type
_entity.pdbx_description
1 polymer ?
#
loop_
_entity_poly.entity_id
_entity_poly.type
_entity_poly.pdbx_seq_one_letter_code
_entity_poly.pdbx_strand_id
1 'polypeptide(L)'
;MSQKQFTLAFLQNVLTLLNDENQLCKVSSYFQQEDPNINRYLCRDSFGLHGWNDENAGKFSAVIAEALRQTTTAFFTKDDEQLKLIQRYSDNIKTNLVPKLTANVDTNNPMIAVKLNVEKKLLQLTADKSYFNNPYVLFGGLAATAIVATVAWSLTPK
;
A
#
# COMPACT_ATOMS: atom_id res chain seq x y z
N MET A 1 -7.01 -17.79 3.31
CA MET A 1 -7.14 -16.35 2.94
C MET A 1 -7.11 -16.18 1.42
N SER A 2 -7.92 -15.27 0.85
CA SER A 2 -7.87 -14.99 -0.60
C SER A 2 -6.83 -13.92 -0.97
N GLN A 3 -6.31 -13.95 -2.21
CA GLN A 3 -5.40 -12.93 -2.74
C GLN A 3 -6.02 -11.53 -2.70
N LYS A 4 -7.32 -11.44 -2.95
CA LYS A 4 -8.07 -10.18 -2.95
C LYS A 4 -8.12 -9.57 -1.54
N GLN A 5 -8.39 -10.37 -0.50
CA GLN A 5 -8.35 -9.93 0.90
C GLN A 5 -6.98 -9.39 1.28
N PHE A 6 -5.91 -10.14 0.95
CA PHE A 6 -4.54 -9.73 1.23
C PHE A 6 -4.19 -8.41 0.52
N THR A 7 -4.59 -8.27 -0.75
CA THR A 7 -4.35 -7.07 -1.55
C THR A 7 -5.12 -5.85 -1.00
N LEU A 8 -6.37 -6.03 -0.57
CA LEU A 8 -7.16 -4.95 0.04
C LEU A 8 -6.51 -4.45 1.33
N ALA A 9 -6.12 -5.35 2.22
CA ALA A 9 -5.43 -4.98 3.46
C ALA A 9 -4.11 -4.25 3.19
N PHE A 10 -3.33 -4.73 2.21
CA PHE A 10 -2.10 -4.05 1.78
C PHE A 10 -2.37 -2.63 1.28
N LEU A 11 -3.33 -2.44 0.36
CA LEU A 11 -3.65 -1.12 -0.18
C LEU A 11 -4.20 -0.17 0.88
N GLN A 12 -4.96 -0.69 1.86
CA GLN A 12 -5.41 0.09 3.01
C GLN A 12 -4.23 0.54 3.88
N ASN A 13 -3.28 -0.33 4.18
CA ASN A 13 -2.08 0.03 4.94
C ASN A 13 -1.25 1.08 4.19
N VAL A 14 -1.07 0.93 2.87
CA VAL A 14 -0.40 1.95 2.03
C VAL A 14 -1.12 3.31 2.16
N LEU A 15 -2.44 3.33 2.01
CA LEU A 15 -3.20 4.57 2.05
C LEU A 15 -3.16 5.23 3.43
N THR A 16 -3.23 4.45 4.51
CA THR A 16 -3.07 4.95 5.89
C THR A 16 -1.71 5.62 6.07
N LEU A 17 -0.62 4.97 5.64
CA LEU A 17 0.73 5.52 5.74
C LEU A 17 0.93 6.78 4.88
N LEU A 18 0.33 6.83 3.68
CA LEU A 18 0.40 8.01 2.81
C LEU A 18 -0.44 9.19 3.31
N ASN A 19 -1.41 8.96 4.20
CA ASN A 19 -2.29 9.99 4.75
C ASN A 19 -1.80 10.58 6.07
N ASP A 20 -0.84 9.93 6.73
CA ASP A 20 -0.28 10.37 8.01
C ASP A 20 1.19 10.72 7.82
N GLU A 21 1.48 12.02 7.68
CA GLU A 21 2.82 12.54 7.45
C GLU A 21 3.80 12.18 8.59
N ASN A 22 3.31 12.12 9.84
CA ASN A 22 4.13 11.74 10.98
C ASN A 22 4.52 10.26 10.91
N GLN A 23 3.57 9.39 10.55
CA GLN A 23 3.86 7.98 10.32
C GLN A 23 4.81 7.80 9.14
N LEU A 24 4.58 8.52 8.03
CA LEU A 24 5.43 8.46 6.84
C LEU A 24 6.89 8.80 7.15
N CYS A 25 7.13 9.87 7.91
CA CYS A 25 8.48 10.24 8.37
C CYS A 25 9.08 9.14 9.23
N LYS A 26 8.33 8.63 10.21
CA LYS A 26 8.80 7.59 11.14
C LYS A 26 9.17 6.29 10.42
N VAL A 27 8.34 5.82 9.49
CA VAL A 27 8.62 4.57 8.75
C VAL A 27 9.80 4.73 7.79
N SER A 28 9.97 5.92 7.20
CA SER A 28 11.10 6.22 6.33
C SER A 28 12.42 6.17 7.10
N SER A 29 12.47 6.78 8.29
CA SER A 29 13.66 6.74 9.15
C SER A 29 13.99 5.32 9.61
N TYR A 30 13.01 4.53 10.04
CA TYR A 30 13.25 3.14 10.47
C TYR A 30 13.68 2.24 9.32
N PHE A 31 13.09 2.42 8.14
CA PHE A 31 13.43 1.61 6.97
C PHE A 31 14.89 1.80 6.55
N GLN A 32 15.40 3.03 6.65
CA GLN A 32 16.79 3.37 6.34
C GLN A 32 17.78 2.95 7.44
N GLN A 33 17.31 2.58 8.64
CA GLN A 33 18.17 2.17 9.77
C GLN A 33 19.29 3.16 10.11
N GLU A 34 19.06 4.47 9.88
CA GLU A 34 20.09 5.52 10.02
C GLU A 34 21.32 5.32 9.09
N ASP A 35 21.23 4.47 8.06
CA ASP A 35 22.29 4.28 7.07
C ASP A 35 22.45 5.57 6.24
N PRO A 36 23.67 6.16 6.19
CA PRO A 36 23.92 7.32 5.35
C PRO A 36 23.79 7.03 3.84
N ASN A 37 23.82 5.76 3.42
CA ASN A 37 23.70 5.35 2.03
C ASN A 37 22.24 5.05 1.63
N ILE A 38 21.48 6.11 1.37
CA ILE A 38 20.07 6.05 0.98
C ILE A 38 19.82 5.22 -0.29
N ASN A 39 20.80 5.09 -1.19
CA ASN A 39 20.65 4.42 -2.49
C ASN A 39 20.22 2.95 -2.36
N ARG A 40 20.61 2.27 -1.28
CA ARG A 40 20.23 0.87 -1.02
C ARG A 40 18.74 0.68 -0.78
N TYR A 41 18.04 1.74 -0.39
CA TYR A 41 16.66 1.72 0.08
C TYR A 41 15.68 2.31 -0.94
N LEU A 42 16.15 2.72 -2.13
CA LEU A 42 15.29 3.41 -3.11
C LEU A 42 14.40 2.48 -3.93
N CYS A 43 14.70 1.17 -3.96
CA CYS A 43 13.94 0.14 -4.68
C CYS A 43 13.46 0.53 -6.10
N ARG A 44 14.25 1.35 -6.82
CA ARG A 44 13.80 2.04 -8.04
C ARG A 44 13.35 1.07 -9.12
N ASP A 45 14.15 0.06 -9.40
CA ASP A 45 13.87 -0.91 -10.46
C ASP A 45 12.67 -1.78 -10.08
N SER A 46 12.64 -2.28 -8.85
CA SER A 46 11.59 -3.17 -8.36
C SER A 46 10.21 -2.52 -8.33
N PHE A 47 10.14 -1.23 -8.03
CA PHE A 47 8.88 -0.50 -7.84
C PHE A 47 8.57 0.48 -8.97
N GLY A 48 9.40 0.53 -10.03
CA GLY A 48 9.19 1.43 -11.17
C GLY A 48 9.30 2.91 -10.81
N LEU A 49 10.22 3.28 -9.92
CA LEU A 49 10.40 4.66 -9.41
C LEU A 49 11.44 5.44 -10.21
N HIS A 50 11.58 5.11 -11.50
CA HIS A 50 12.50 5.80 -12.38
C HIS A 50 12.10 7.28 -12.54
N GLY A 51 13.05 8.19 -12.40
CA GLY A 51 12.80 9.64 -12.49
C GLY A 51 12.24 10.29 -11.21
N TRP A 52 11.93 9.51 -10.17
CA TRP A 52 11.58 10.07 -8.87
C TRP A 52 12.83 10.64 -8.19
N ASN A 53 12.71 11.71 -7.41
CA ASN A 53 13.82 12.13 -6.55
C ASN A 53 14.07 11.10 -5.42
N ASP A 54 15.26 11.13 -4.83
CA ASP A 54 15.67 10.13 -3.83
C ASP A 54 14.77 10.13 -2.59
N GLU A 55 14.33 11.31 -2.16
CA GLU A 55 13.46 11.44 -1.00
C GLU A 55 12.12 10.73 -1.21
N ASN A 56 11.43 11.01 -2.32
CA ASN A 56 10.15 10.39 -2.66
C ASN A 56 10.31 8.89 -2.92
N ALA A 57 11.38 8.48 -3.61
CA ALA A 57 11.65 7.07 -3.87
C ALA A 57 11.91 6.29 -2.56
N GLY A 58 12.70 6.87 -1.65
CA GLY A 58 12.97 6.30 -0.34
C GLY A 58 11.73 6.22 0.54
N LYS A 59 10.97 7.32 0.64
CA LYS A 59 9.69 7.37 1.38
C LYS A 59 8.71 6.33 0.88
N PHE A 60 8.51 6.25 -0.44
CA PHE A 60 7.59 5.28 -1.01
C PHE A 60 8.05 3.83 -0.80
N SER A 61 9.35 3.56 -0.96
CA SER A 61 9.90 2.23 -0.69
C SER A 61 9.68 1.80 0.76
N ALA A 62 9.85 2.72 1.71
CA ALA A 62 9.55 2.48 3.12
C ALA A 62 8.06 2.19 3.35
N VAL A 63 7.16 2.93 2.69
CA VAL A 63 5.70 2.68 2.76
C VAL A 63 5.36 1.28 2.27
N ILE A 64 5.93 0.85 1.13
CA ILE A 64 5.66 -0.50 0.59
C ILE A 64 6.16 -1.58 1.55
N ALA A 65 7.38 -1.42 2.08
CA ALA A 65 7.96 -2.37 3.02
C ALA A 65 7.13 -2.50 4.30
N GLU A 66 6.76 -1.37 4.90
CA GLU A 66 5.97 -1.35 6.14
C GLU A 66 4.54 -1.85 5.91
N ALA A 67 3.89 -1.46 4.81
CA ALA A 67 2.56 -1.95 4.47
C ALA A 67 2.55 -3.47 4.29
N LEU A 68 3.55 -4.03 3.58
CA LEU A 68 3.72 -5.47 3.47
C LEU A 68 3.92 -6.11 4.85
N ARG A 69 4.79 -5.56 5.70
CA ARG A 69 5.03 -6.07 7.06
C ARG A 69 3.75 -6.13 7.88
N GLN A 70 2.96 -5.04 7.88
CA GLN A 70 1.68 -4.97 8.59
C GLN A 70 0.69 -6.00 8.05
N THR A 71 0.57 -6.12 6.72
CA THR A 71 -0.33 -7.09 6.09
C THR A 71 0.09 -8.53 6.39
N THR A 72 1.38 -8.89 6.21
CA THR A 72 1.87 -10.25 6.49
C THR A 72 1.70 -10.60 7.97
N THR A 73 1.86 -9.64 8.87
CA THR A 73 1.64 -9.85 10.31
C THR A 73 0.17 -10.11 10.62
N ALA A 74 -0.75 -9.35 10.02
CA ALA A 74 -2.18 -9.51 10.22
C ALA A 74 -2.71 -10.88 9.75
N PHE A 75 -2.07 -11.47 8.73
CA PHE A 75 -2.43 -12.78 8.20
C PHE A 75 -1.48 -13.90 8.63
N PHE A 76 -0.60 -13.65 9.59
CA PHE A 76 0.39 -14.63 10.02
C PHE A 76 -0.28 -15.90 10.53
N THR A 77 0.34 -17.03 10.23
CA THR A 77 -0.12 -18.35 10.62
C THR A 77 1.06 -19.31 10.70
N LYS A 78 0.90 -20.38 11.46
CA LYS A 78 1.90 -21.46 11.58
C LYS A 78 1.73 -22.56 10.52
N ASP A 79 0.73 -22.43 9.65
CA ASP A 79 0.45 -23.35 8.56
C ASP A 79 1.33 -23.04 7.34
N ASP A 80 2.17 -24.00 6.95
CA ASP A 80 3.16 -23.83 5.87
C ASP A 80 2.53 -23.51 4.51
N GLU A 81 1.36 -24.09 4.18
CA GLU A 81 0.69 -23.83 2.91
C GLU A 81 0.12 -22.41 2.86
N GLN A 82 -0.44 -21.92 3.98
CA GLN A 82 -0.84 -20.53 4.08
C GLN A 82 0.35 -19.57 4.06
N LEU A 83 1.50 -19.93 4.66
CA LEU A 83 2.73 -19.13 4.58
C LEU A 83 3.22 -19.01 3.13
N LYS A 84 3.21 -20.11 2.35
CA LYS A 84 3.53 -20.09 0.91
C LYS A 84 2.56 -19.18 0.14
N LEU A 85 1.28 -19.16 0.49
CA LEU A 85 0.31 -18.25 -0.12
C LEU A 85 0.61 -16.79 0.21
N ILE A 86 0.94 -16.46 1.46
CA ILE A 86 1.32 -15.11 1.88
C ILE A 86 2.56 -14.64 1.11
N GLN A 87 3.56 -15.50 0.95
CA GLN A 87 4.75 -15.20 0.16
C GLN A 87 4.38 -14.95 -1.30
N ARG A 88 3.61 -15.83 -1.93
CA ARG A 88 3.15 -15.67 -3.31
C ARG A 88 2.39 -14.36 -3.52
N TYR A 89 1.52 -13.99 -2.59
CA TYR A 89 0.77 -12.73 -2.68
C TYR A 89 1.67 -11.52 -2.50
N SER A 90 2.62 -11.57 -1.56
CA SER A 90 3.63 -10.53 -1.36
C SER A 90 4.50 -10.33 -2.60
N ASP A 91 4.92 -11.42 -3.25
CA ASP A 91 5.70 -11.37 -4.48
C ASP A 91 4.89 -10.80 -5.63
N ASN A 92 3.63 -11.19 -5.78
CA ASN A 92 2.73 -10.59 -6.77
C ASN A 92 2.50 -9.08 -6.51
N ILE A 93 2.42 -8.65 -5.25
CA ILE A 93 2.31 -7.23 -4.92
C ILE A 93 3.55 -6.47 -5.41
N LYS A 94 4.75 -6.95 -5.05
CA LYS A 94 6.02 -6.30 -5.41
C LYS A 94 6.23 -6.28 -6.93
N THR A 95 5.96 -7.38 -7.62
CA THR A 95 6.33 -7.55 -9.04
C THR A 95 5.26 -7.06 -10.01
N ASN A 96 3.98 -7.06 -9.61
CA ASN A 96 2.88 -6.68 -10.50
C ASN A 96 2.09 -5.46 -10.02
N LEU A 97 1.69 -5.43 -8.74
CA LEU A 97 0.79 -4.38 -8.27
C LEU A 97 1.51 -3.04 -8.10
N VAL A 98 2.62 -3.02 -7.37
CA VAL A 98 3.35 -1.77 -7.07
C VAL A 98 3.82 -1.08 -8.36
N PRO A 99 4.47 -1.76 -9.32
CA PRO A 99 4.82 -1.14 -10.60
C PRO A 99 3.62 -0.58 -11.37
N LYS A 100 2.44 -1.21 -11.26
CA LYS A 100 1.21 -0.69 -11.89
C LYS A 100 0.66 0.56 -11.19
N LEU A 101 0.90 0.71 -9.88
CA LEU A 101 0.49 1.91 -9.13
C LEU A 101 1.38 3.11 -9.42
N THR A 102 2.65 2.87 -9.75
CA THR A 102 3.66 3.90 -10.03
C THR A 102 3.84 4.19 -11.52
N ALA A 103 3.29 3.35 -12.40
CA ALA A 103 3.33 3.54 -13.84
C ALA A 103 2.68 4.87 -14.27
N ASN A 104 3.37 5.61 -15.14
CA ASN A 104 2.90 6.87 -15.73
C ASN A 104 2.51 7.95 -14.71
N VAL A 105 3.13 7.91 -13.52
CA VAL A 105 2.94 8.93 -12.49
C VAL A 105 3.74 10.19 -12.81
N ASP A 106 3.14 11.35 -12.60
CA ASP A 106 3.84 12.65 -12.65
C ASP A 106 4.96 12.68 -11.61
N THR A 107 6.20 12.81 -12.09
CA THR A 107 7.41 12.80 -11.26
C THR A 107 7.59 14.07 -10.44
N ASN A 108 6.81 15.13 -10.70
CA ASN A 108 6.85 16.36 -9.90
C ASN A 108 6.13 16.19 -8.55
N ASN A 109 5.02 15.44 -8.52
CA ASN A 109 4.25 15.18 -7.30
C ASN A 109 3.88 13.68 -7.17
N PRO A 110 4.88 12.79 -7.16
CA PRO A 110 4.64 11.37 -7.38
C PRO A 110 3.84 10.69 -6.26
N MET A 111 4.03 11.14 -5.01
CA MET A 111 3.33 10.60 -3.85
C MET A 111 1.81 10.85 -3.91
N ILE A 112 1.39 12.04 -4.36
CA ILE A 112 -0.03 12.38 -4.52
C ILE A 112 -0.67 11.54 -5.62
N ALA A 113 0.01 11.41 -6.76
CA ALA A 113 -0.48 10.63 -7.88
C ALA A 113 -0.61 9.13 -7.54
N VAL A 114 0.38 8.55 -6.84
CA VAL A 114 0.28 7.15 -6.39
C VAL A 114 -0.84 6.97 -5.38
N LYS A 115 -1.04 7.91 -4.45
CA LYS A 115 -2.18 7.87 -3.52
C LYS A 115 -3.51 7.77 -4.27
N LEU A 116 -3.73 8.59 -5.31
CA LEU A 116 -4.93 8.53 -6.14
C LEU A 116 -5.07 7.19 -6.87
N ASN A 117 -3.96 6.62 -7.37
CA ASN A 117 -3.97 5.29 -7.99
C ASN A 117 -4.35 4.19 -7.00
N VAL A 118 -3.88 4.28 -5.75
CA VAL A 118 -4.24 3.37 -4.65
C VAL A 118 -5.73 3.48 -4.32
N GLU A 119 -6.25 4.69 -4.16
CA GLU A 119 -7.68 4.95 -3.90
C GLU A 119 -8.56 4.37 -5.02
N LYS A 120 -8.21 4.65 -6.29
CA LYS A 120 -8.91 4.09 -7.45
C LYS A 120 -8.88 2.56 -7.44
N LYS A 121 -7.74 1.95 -7.10
CA LYS A 121 -7.60 0.49 -7.06
C LYS A 121 -8.43 -0.13 -5.94
N LEU A 122 -8.47 0.51 -4.77
CA LEU A 122 -9.33 0.11 -3.66
C LEU A 122 -10.80 0.11 -4.07
N LEU A 123 -11.29 1.20 -4.68
CA LEU A 123 -12.66 1.30 -5.17
C LEU A 123 -12.99 0.20 -6.19
N GLN A 124 -12.09 -0.08 -7.14
CA GLN A 124 -12.27 -1.16 -8.11
C GLN A 124 -12.40 -2.54 -7.44
N LEU A 125 -11.59 -2.81 -6.41
CA LEU A 125 -11.61 -4.09 -5.73
C LEU A 125 -12.81 -4.22 -4.78
N THR A 126 -13.34 -3.12 -4.23
CA THR A 126 -14.51 -3.14 -3.35
C THR A 126 -15.84 -3.07 -4.09
N ALA A 127 -15.89 -2.54 -5.31
CA ALA A 127 -17.10 -2.47 -6.13
C ALA A 127 -17.77 -3.84 -6.42
N ASP A 128 -17.01 -4.94 -6.31
CA ASP A 128 -17.59 -6.28 -6.24
C ASP A 128 -18.31 -6.47 -4.90
N LYS A 129 -19.64 -6.30 -4.91
CA LYS A 129 -20.59 -6.31 -3.78
C LYS A 129 -20.47 -7.46 -2.75
N SER A 130 -19.68 -8.51 -3.01
CA SER A 130 -19.56 -9.69 -2.15
C SER A 130 -18.80 -9.45 -0.84
N TYR A 131 -17.97 -8.40 -0.71
CA TYR A 131 -17.15 -8.19 0.49
C TYR A 131 -17.80 -7.30 1.55
N PHE A 132 -18.82 -6.51 1.19
CA PHE A 132 -19.57 -5.68 2.15
C PHE A 132 -20.57 -6.47 2.99
N ASN A 133 -20.83 -7.74 2.65
CA ASN A 133 -21.75 -8.61 3.40
C ASN A 133 -21.09 -9.34 4.58
N ASN A 134 -19.80 -9.12 4.84
CA ASN A 134 -19.14 -9.70 6.00
C ASN A 134 -18.45 -8.61 6.85
N PRO A 135 -19.12 -8.06 7.88
CA PRO A 135 -18.59 -7.01 8.75
C PRO A 135 -17.35 -7.45 9.55
N TYR A 136 -17.04 -8.75 9.52
CA TYR A 136 -15.89 -9.35 10.15
C TYR A 136 -14.68 -9.41 9.19
N VAL A 137 -14.78 -9.24 7.87
CA VAL A 137 -13.59 -9.43 6.98
C VAL A 137 -12.62 -8.23 6.98
N LEU A 138 -13.03 -7.09 7.54
CA LEU A 138 -12.20 -5.88 7.70
C LEU A 138 -11.92 -5.58 9.18
N PHE A 139 -11.74 -6.63 9.99
CA PHE A 139 -11.63 -6.54 11.45
C PHE A 139 -10.74 -5.40 11.96
N GLY A 140 -11.39 -4.44 12.63
CA GLY A 140 -10.72 -3.51 13.54
C GLY A 140 -11.04 -2.03 13.34
N GLY A 141 -12.30 -1.62 13.51
CA GLY A 141 -12.67 -0.28 13.97
C GLY A 141 -12.55 0.89 12.99
N LEU A 142 -13.69 1.39 12.52
CA LEU A 142 -13.98 2.77 12.08
C LEU A 142 -13.16 3.42 10.94
N ALA A 143 -11.97 2.95 10.59
CA ALA A 143 -11.12 3.61 9.59
C ALA A 143 -11.55 3.31 8.14
N ALA A 144 -11.98 2.08 7.85
CA ALA A 144 -12.32 1.69 6.49
C ALA A 144 -13.58 2.40 5.94
N THR A 145 -14.58 2.66 6.78
CA THR A 145 -15.80 3.39 6.40
C THR A 145 -15.54 4.87 6.17
N ALA A 146 -14.70 5.49 7.02
CA ALA A 146 -14.33 6.89 6.87
C ALA A 146 -13.56 7.15 5.57
N ILE A 147 -12.55 6.32 5.27
CA ILE A 147 -11.73 6.48 4.07
C ILE A 147 -12.58 6.35 2.79
N VAL A 148 -13.50 5.37 2.73
CA VAL A 148 -14.38 5.20 1.56
C VAL A 148 -15.37 6.36 1.43
N ALA A 149 -15.94 6.85 2.53
CA ALA A 149 -16.85 7.99 2.50
C ALA A 149 -16.14 9.28 2.03
N THR A 150 -14.93 9.55 2.53
CA THR A 150 -14.17 10.75 2.15
C THR A 150 -13.77 10.74 0.67
N VAL A 151 -13.35 9.58 0.13
CA VAL A 151 -12.99 9.46 -1.30
C VAL A 151 -14.22 9.54 -2.20
N ALA A 152 -15.35 8.96 -1.79
CA ALA A 152 -16.60 9.08 -2.55
C ALA A 152 -17.09 10.53 -2.60
N TRP A 153 -16.97 11.26 -1.47
CA TRP A 153 -17.45 12.64 -1.35
C TRP A 153 -16.55 13.66 -2.07
N SER A 154 -15.23 13.43 -2.09
CA SER A 154 -14.27 14.30 -2.81
C SER A 154 -14.35 14.16 -4.34
N LEU A 155 -14.91 13.06 -4.84
CA LEU A 155 -15.12 12.80 -6.26
C LEU A 155 -16.55 13.10 -6.74
N THR A 156 -17.45 13.53 -5.84
CA THR A 156 -18.75 14.03 -6.25
C THR A 156 -18.59 15.50 -6.68
N PRO A 157 -18.83 15.86 -7.95
CA PRO A 157 -18.83 17.27 -8.33
C PRO A 157 -19.97 17.97 -7.58
N LYS A 158 -19.66 19.16 -7.04
CA LYS A 158 -20.66 20.04 -6.42
C LYS A 158 -21.75 20.44 -7.41
#